data_AF-A0A1H7KYD1-F1
#
_entry.id   AF-A0A1H7KYD1-F1
#
_cell.length_a   1.000
_cell.length_b   1.000
_cell.length_c   1.000
_cell.angle_alpha   90.00
_cell.angle_beta   90.00
_cell.angle_gamma   90.00
#
_symmetry.space_group_name_H-M   'P 1'
#
loop_
_entity.id
_entity.type
_entity.pdbx_description
1 polymer ?
#
loop_
_entity_poly.entity_id
_entity_poly.type
_entity_poly.pdbx_seq_one_letter_code
_entity_poly.pdbx_strand_id
1 'polypeptide(L)'
;MIALVTLGAYALAGIAVATLLGRTGRPGLVGIARLGLQACLWPLFLPVLLPSAPAAAPGCEGGRIEAAEATLHDALQRLGRELGDPLTLETHRVRVLGTTLRAAAQRLAELDAVLALPAHDGKALARELAALEAHADAQPVADILRERLAHLARLEGLRAQARADLERALARAGELATRLTLLRYEGATAHAAGRARELTDTIDELCRTLEEVRAA
;
A
#
# COMPACT_ATOMS: atom_id res chain seq x y z
N MET A 1 13.88 36.35 -6.22
CA MET A 1 14.84 35.53 -6.98
C MET A 1 14.40 34.07 -7.10
N ILE A 2 13.98 33.41 -6.01
CA ILE A 2 13.47 32.02 -6.02
C ILE A 2 12.28 31.82 -6.98
N ALA A 3 11.34 32.78 -7.01
CA ALA A 3 10.17 32.72 -7.88
C ALA A 3 10.50 32.73 -9.39
N LEU A 4 11.63 33.35 -9.78
CA LEU A 4 12.07 33.45 -11.18
C LEU A 4 12.77 32.16 -11.63
N VAL A 5 13.49 31.51 -10.71
CA VAL A 5 14.12 30.20 -10.92
C VAL A 5 13.07 29.10 -11.04
N THR A 6 12.03 29.13 -10.20
CA THR A 6 10.90 28.19 -10.34
C THR A 6 10.18 28.40 -11.66
N LEU A 7 9.89 29.65 -12.04
CA LEU A 7 9.22 29.95 -13.31
C LEU A 7 10.03 29.46 -14.54
N GLY A 8 11.35 29.62 -14.50
CA GLY A 8 12.26 29.12 -15.54
C GLY A 8 12.32 27.59 -15.61
N ALA A 9 12.33 26.90 -14.46
CA ALA A 9 12.29 25.45 -14.40
C ALA A 9 10.96 24.89 -14.93
N TYR A 10 9.84 25.57 -14.65
CA TYR A 10 8.52 25.21 -15.19
C TYR A 10 8.43 25.40 -16.70
N ALA A 11 8.99 26.49 -17.23
CA ALA A 11 9.04 26.73 -18.67
C ALA A 11 9.86 25.66 -19.40
N LEU A 12 11.01 25.26 -18.84
CA LEU A 12 11.87 24.21 -19.40
C LEU A 12 11.20 22.83 -19.37
N ALA A 13 10.50 22.48 -18.29
CA ALA A 13 9.76 21.23 -18.20
C ALA A 13 8.62 21.15 -19.22
N GLY A 14 7.87 22.25 -19.41
CA GLY A 14 6.83 22.35 -20.43
C GLY A 14 7.36 22.18 -21.86
N ILE A 15 8.50 22.79 -22.17
CA ILE A 15 9.16 22.67 -23.48
C ILE A 15 9.63 21.22 -23.72
N ALA A 16 10.24 20.57 -22.72
CA ALA A 16 10.70 19.19 -22.84
C ALA A 16 9.54 18.22 -23.15
N VAL A 17 8.41 18.35 -22.45
CA VAL A 17 7.22 17.52 -22.67
C VAL A 17 6.60 17.78 -24.05
N ALA A 18 6.52 19.06 -24.47
CA ALA A 18 6.02 19.42 -25.79
C ALA A 18 6.90 18.84 -26.92
N THR A 19 8.23 18.86 -26.76
CA THR A 19 9.16 18.26 -27.75
C THR A 19 9.07 16.73 -27.81
N LEU A 20 8.78 16.07 -26.69
CA LEU A 20 8.63 14.62 -26.64
C LEU A 20 7.34 14.15 -27.33
N LEU A 21 6.23 14.87 -27.14
CA LEU A 21 4.94 14.57 -27.78
C LEU A 21 4.91 14.93 -29.26
N GLY A 22 5.63 15.98 -29.69
CA GLY A 22 5.73 16.35 -31.11
C GLY A 22 6.45 15.32 -31.98
N ARG A 23 7.18 14.38 -31.36
CA ARG A 23 8.01 13.39 -32.07
C ARG A 23 7.24 12.13 -32.49
N THR A 24 6.02 11.92 -32.01
CA THR A 24 5.26 10.67 -32.17
C THR A 24 4.02 10.77 -33.06
N GLY A 25 3.70 11.94 -33.64
CA GLY A 25 2.49 12.14 -34.46
C GLY A 25 2.76 12.81 -35.80
N ARG A 26 2.10 12.34 -36.87
CA ARG A 26 2.03 13.06 -38.16
C ARG A 26 1.37 14.43 -37.94
N PRO A 27 1.95 15.53 -38.45
CA PRO A 27 1.48 16.88 -38.18
C PRO A 27 0.19 17.17 -38.94
N GLY A 28 -0.95 17.00 -38.27
CA GLY A 28 -2.23 17.57 -38.68
C GLY A 28 -2.54 18.84 -37.88
N LEU A 29 -3.20 19.83 -38.49
CA LEU A 29 -3.66 21.07 -37.84
C LEU A 29 -4.42 20.83 -36.52
N VAL A 30 -5.13 19.70 -36.42
CA VAL A 30 -5.85 19.26 -35.22
C VAL A 30 -4.92 18.97 -34.04
N GLY A 31 -3.69 18.49 -34.29
CA GLY A 31 -2.70 18.22 -33.25
C GLY A 31 -2.16 19.49 -32.59
N ILE A 32 -1.98 20.56 -33.36
CA ILE A 32 -1.49 21.85 -32.89
C ILE A 32 -2.56 22.54 -32.02
N ALA A 33 -3.82 22.50 -32.45
CA ALA A 33 -4.94 23.04 -31.66
C ALA A 33 -5.10 22.31 -30.32
N ARG A 34 -4.95 20.98 -30.31
CA ARG A 34 -5.01 20.16 -29.09
C ARG A 34 -3.85 20.45 -28.14
N LEU A 35 -2.64 20.63 -28.66
CA LEU A 35 -1.46 21.03 -27.90
C LEU A 35 -1.62 22.42 -27.26
N GLY A 36 -2.15 23.39 -28.01
CA GLY A 36 -2.43 24.73 -27.48
C GLY A 36 -3.48 24.70 -26.37
N LEU A 37 -4.55 23.94 -26.56
CA LEU A 37 -5.60 23.79 -25.55
C LEU A 37 -5.08 23.12 -24.27
N GLN A 38 -4.26 22.07 -24.43
CA GLN A 38 -3.69 21.32 -23.31
C GLN A 38 -2.61 22.13 -22.57
N ALA A 39 -1.83 22.95 -23.28
CA ALA A 39 -0.91 23.90 -22.68
C ALA A 39 -1.62 25.06 -21.96
N CYS A 40 -2.82 25.46 -22.41
CA CYS A 40 -3.60 26.51 -21.76
C CYS A 40 -4.37 25.99 -20.52
N LEU A 41 -4.85 24.74 -20.58
CA LEU A 41 -5.60 24.10 -19.49
C LEU A 41 -4.72 23.35 -18.48
N TRP A 42 -3.40 23.29 -18.68
CA TRP A 42 -2.48 22.58 -17.78
C TRP A 42 -2.59 22.98 -16.29
N PRO A 43 -2.81 24.25 -15.89
CA PRO A 43 -2.90 24.61 -14.47
C PRO A 43 -4.22 24.13 -13.86
N LEU A 44 -5.26 23.97 -14.68
CA LEU A 44 -6.58 23.47 -14.29
C LEU A 44 -6.56 21.95 -14.07
N PHE A 45 -5.72 21.23 -14.82
CA PHE A 45 -5.51 19.79 -14.65
C PHE A 45 -4.48 19.45 -13.58
N LEU A 46 -3.67 20.42 -13.12
CA LEU A 46 -2.65 20.23 -12.11
C LEU A 46 -3.18 19.65 -10.77
N PRO A 47 -4.29 20.13 -10.16
CA PRO A 47 -4.79 19.58 -8.91
C PRO A 47 -5.44 18.20 -9.06
N VAL A 48 -5.87 17.84 -10.28
CA VAL A 48 -6.43 16.52 -10.60
C VAL A 48 -5.31 15.49 -10.87
N LEU A 49 -4.15 15.96 -11.35
CA LEU A 49 -2.96 15.15 -11.63
C LEU A 49 -1.98 15.09 -10.45
N LEU A 50 -2.07 16.03 -9.50
CA LEU A 50 -1.38 15.95 -8.22
C LEU A 50 -2.22 15.04 -7.32
N PRO A 51 -1.79 13.80 -7.04
CA PRO A 51 -2.35 13.05 -5.93
C PRO A 51 -2.02 13.82 -4.65
N SER A 52 -2.92 14.71 -4.22
CA SER A 52 -2.90 15.24 -2.86
C SER A 52 -3.43 14.14 -1.97
N ALA A 53 -2.59 13.14 -1.73
CA ALA A 53 -2.80 12.21 -0.64
C ALA A 53 -2.64 13.02 0.65
N PRO A 54 -3.69 13.20 1.47
CA PRO A 54 -3.44 13.45 2.88
C PRO A 54 -2.61 12.26 3.35
N ALA A 55 -1.42 12.51 3.89
CA ALA A 55 -0.70 11.51 4.65
C ALA A 55 -1.70 10.98 5.67
N ALA A 56 -2.16 9.73 5.47
CA ALA A 56 -3.05 9.08 6.40
C ALA A 56 -2.41 9.24 7.77
N ALA A 57 -3.12 9.87 8.71
CA ALA A 57 -2.65 9.99 10.08
C ALA A 57 -2.20 8.58 10.51
N PRO A 58 -1.01 8.44 11.13
CA PRO A 58 -0.46 7.13 11.44
C PRO A 58 -1.51 6.33 12.18
N GLY A 59 -2.07 5.33 11.48
CA GLY A 59 -3.12 4.49 12.05
C GLY A 59 -2.58 3.78 13.28
N CYS A 60 -3.47 3.34 14.16
CA CYS A 60 -3.12 2.51 15.32
C CYS A 60 -2.22 1.32 14.93
N GLU A 61 -2.34 0.83 13.68
CA GLU A 61 -1.51 -0.24 13.13
C GLU A 61 -0.02 0.12 13.03
N GLY A 62 0.34 1.36 12.71
CA GLY A 62 1.74 1.78 12.59
C GLY A 62 2.51 1.59 13.89
N GLY A 63 1.91 2.01 15.02
CA GLY A 63 2.51 1.83 16.34
C GLY A 63 2.59 0.36 16.76
N ARG A 64 1.63 -0.48 16.35
CA ARG A 64 1.67 -1.93 16.61
C ARG A 64 2.78 -2.62 15.81
N ILE A 65 2.97 -2.23 14.55
CA ILE A 65 4.06 -2.76 13.71
C ILE A 65 5.41 -2.36 14.28
N GLU A 66 5.59 -1.09 14.66
CA GLU A 66 6.82 -0.60 15.28
C GLU A 66 7.14 -1.33 16.59
N ALA A 67 6.13 -1.53 17.45
CA ALA A 67 6.29 -2.30 18.68
C ALA A 67 6.68 -3.77 18.42
N ALA A 68 6.08 -4.42 17.42
CA ALA A 68 6.41 -5.78 17.03
C ALA A 68 7.85 -5.89 16.47
N GLU A 69 8.24 -4.96 15.59
CA GLU A 69 9.60 -4.87 15.02
C GLU A 69 10.64 -4.66 16.13
N ALA A 70 10.38 -3.70 17.04
CA ALA A 70 11.27 -3.42 18.17
C ALA A 70 11.42 -4.63 19.11
N THR A 71 10.33 -5.33 19.40
CA THR A 71 10.34 -6.51 20.28
C THR A 71 11.13 -7.66 19.66
N LEU A 72 10.93 -7.95 18.37
CA LEU A 72 11.69 -8.96 17.64
C LEU A 72 13.18 -8.61 17.57
N HIS A 73 13.48 -7.35 17.26
CA HIS A 73 14.85 -6.87 17.14
C HIS A 73 15.60 -6.99 18.47
N ASP A 74 14.98 -6.57 19.58
CA ASP A 74 15.57 -6.68 20.92
C ASP A 74 15.75 -8.14 21.35
N ALA A 75 14.78 -9.02 21.05
CA ALA A 75 14.91 -10.46 21.32
C ALA A 75 16.11 -11.08 20.57
N LEU A 76 16.28 -10.76 19.28
CA LEU A 76 17.42 -11.23 18.48
C LEU A 76 18.76 -10.67 18.98
N GLN A 77 18.82 -9.37 19.30
CA GLN A 77 20.05 -8.78 19.82
C GLN A 77 20.49 -9.43 21.14
N ARG A 78 19.55 -9.67 22.06
CA ARG A 78 19.83 -10.34 23.33
C ARG A 78 20.33 -11.76 23.11
N LEU A 79 19.64 -12.53 22.26
CA LEU A 79 20.03 -13.89 21.92
C LEU A 79 21.41 -13.95 21.26
N GLY A 80 21.71 -13.05 20.32
CA GLY A 80 23.02 -12.97 19.67
C GLY A 80 24.17 -12.67 20.63
N ARG A 81 23.94 -11.79 21.63
CA ARG A 81 24.94 -11.51 22.68
C ARG A 81 25.22 -12.74 23.54
N GLU A 82 24.20 -13.52 23.89
CA GLU A 82 24.37 -14.73 24.69
C GLU A 82 25.04 -15.88 23.93
N LEU A 83 24.78 -15.98 22.62
CA LEU A 83 25.38 -16.98 21.75
C LEU A 83 26.81 -16.61 21.31
N GLY A 84 27.22 -15.35 21.45
CA GLY A 84 28.47 -14.84 20.90
C GLY A 84 28.49 -14.78 19.36
N ASP A 85 27.32 -14.88 18.72
CA ASP A 85 27.13 -14.80 17.27
C ASP A 85 26.26 -13.58 16.94
N PRO A 86 26.80 -12.56 16.25
CA PRO A 86 25.99 -11.44 15.80
C PRO A 86 25.06 -11.91 14.67
N LEU A 87 23.82 -12.28 15.05
CA LEU A 87 22.68 -12.66 14.20
C LEU A 87 22.23 -11.51 13.27
N THR A 88 23.15 -11.04 12.43
CA THR A 88 23.03 -9.85 11.58
C THR A 88 22.10 -10.10 10.40
N LEU A 89 22.10 -11.31 9.84
CA LEU A 89 21.21 -11.71 8.77
C LEU A 89 19.75 -11.74 9.26
N GLU A 90 19.54 -12.31 10.44
CA GLU A 90 18.24 -12.42 11.09
C GLU A 90 17.71 -11.04 11.46
N THR A 91 18.60 -10.16 11.93
CA THR A 91 18.29 -8.75 12.17
C THR A 91 17.84 -8.05 10.89
N HIS A 92 18.51 -8.30 9.76
CA HIS A 92 18.09 -7.78 8.46
C HIS A 92 16.72 -8.32 8.05
N ARG A 93 16.46 -9.63 8.24
CA ARG A 93 15.15 -10.26 7.96
C ARG A 93 14.02 -9.62 8.77
N VAL A 94 14.24 -9.33 10.06
CA VAL A 94 13.23 -8.64 10.88
C VAL A 94 12.93 -7.23 10.35
N ARG A 95 13.96 -6.50 9.89
CA ARG A 95 13.75 -5.20 9.26
C ARG A 95 12.96 -5.30 7.96
N VAL A 96 13.25 -6.31 7.13
CA VAL A 96 12.49 -6.58 5.90
C VAL A 96 11.03 -6.87 6.25
N LEU A 97 10.77 -7.74 7.24
CA LEU A 97 9.41 -8.00 7.72
C LEU A 97 8.69 -6.72 8.16
N GLY A 98 9.35 -5.86 8.95
CA GLY A 98 8.81 -4.56 9.35
C GLY A 98 8.44 -3.68 8.16
N THR A 99 9.28 -3.63 7.12
CA THR A 99 8.97 -2.89 5.89
C THR A 99 7.78 -3.48 5.13
N THR A 100 7.67 -4.81 5.05
CA THR A 100 6.56 -5.50 4.38
C THR A 100 5.24 -5.29 5.12
N LEU A 101 5.24 -5.37 6.45
CA LEU A 101 4.08 -5.08 7.29
C LEU A 101 3.60 -3.63 7.14
N ARG A 102 4.53 -2.66 7.13
CA ARG A 102 4.20 -1.25 6.89
C ARG A 102 3.61 -1.03 5.50
N ALA A 103 4.15 -1.68 4.47
CA ALA A 103 3.59 -1.61 3.12
C ALA A 103 2.17 -2.21 3.04
N ALA A 104 1.92 -3.32 3.74
CA ALA A 104 0.59 -3.92 3.82
C ALA A 104 -0.42 -3.00 4.54
N ALA A 105 -0.03 -2.39 5.66
CA ALA A 105 -0.86 -1.42 6.39
C ALA A 105 -1.14 -0.16 5.56
N GLN A 106 -0.14 0.34 4.83
CA GLN A 106 -0.30 1.45 3.88
C GLN A 106 -1.36 1.12 2.82
N ARG A 107 -1.29 -0.06 2.20
CA ARG A 107 -2.28 -0.49 1.21
C ARG A 107 -3.67 -0.63 1.80
N LEU A 108 -3.78 -1.13 3.04
CA LEU A 108 -5.06 -1.21 3.73
C LEU A 108 -5.65 0.19 3.94
N ALA A 109 -4.84 1.16 4.36
CA ALA A 109 -5.26 2.55 4.50
C ALA A 109 -5.68 3.18 3.16
N GLU A 110 -5.00 2.85 2.05
CA GLU A 110 -5.39 3.27 0.70
C GLU A 110 -6.76 2.68 0.30
N LEU A 111 -7.00 1.39 0.57
CA LEU A 111 -8.31 0.75 0.35
C LEU A 111 -9.41 1.39 1.19
N ASP A 112 -9.13 1.67 2.46
CA ASP A 112 -10.07 2.38 3.34
C ASP A 112 -10.38 3.79 2.83
N ALA A 113 -9.37 4.52 2.33
CA ALA A 113 -9.56 5.84 1.76
C ALA A 113 -10.43 5.80 0.49
N VAL A 114 -10.23 4.82 -0.39
CA VAL A 114 -11.05 4.62 -1.60
C VAL A 114 -12.50 4.30 -1.21
N LEU A 115 -12.71 3.37 -0.27
CA LEU A 115 -14.04 2.97 0.18
C LEU A 115 -14.76 4.07 0.98
N ALA A 116 -14.03 5.01 1.59
CA ALA A 116 -14.60 6.15 2.30
C ALA A 116 -15.13 7.26 1.38
N LEU A 117 -14.86 7.20 0.06
CA LEU A 117 -15.37 8.20 -0.88
C LEU A 117 -16.91 8.14 -0.95
N PRO A 118 -17.62 9.29 -0.99
CA PRO A 118 -19.08 9.31 -1.09
C PRO A 118 -19.64 8.58 -2.32
N ALA A 119 -18.86 8.53 -3.41
CA ALA A 119 -19.21 7.80 -4.63
C ALA A 119 -19.30 6.28 -4.43
N HIS A 120 -18.74 5.76 -3.33
CA HIS A 120 -18.77 4.36 -2.93
C HIS A 120 -19.70 4.13 -1.72
N ASP A 121 -20.67 5.02 -1.46
CA ASP A 121 -21.71 4.71 -0.48
C ASP A 121 -22.64 3.61 -1.02
N GLY A 122 -22.36 2.36 -0.65
CA GLY A 122 -23.14 1.20 -1.05
C GLY A 122 -24.63 1.32 -0.69
N LYS A 123 -24.99 2.02 0.39
CA LYS A 123 -26.39 2.23 0.76
C LYS A 123 -27.07 3.27 -0.12
N ALA A 124 -26.35 4.29 -0.58
CA ALA A 124 -26.86 5.24 -1.56
C ALA A 124 -27.07 4.54 -2.91
N LEU A 125 -26.06 3.81 -3.39
CA LEU A 125 -26.12 3.08 -4.67
C LEU A 125 -27.23 2.02 -4.68
N ALA A 126 -27.43 1.30 -3.58
CA ALA A 126 -28.52 0.30 -3.47
C ALA A 126 -29.92 0.96 -3.50
N ARG A 127 -30.08 2.13 -2.88
CA ARG A 127 -31.34 2.89 -2.94
C ARG A 127 -31.62 3.41 -4.35
N GLU A 128 -30.58 3.89 -5.03
CA GLU A 128 -30.68 4.36 -6.41
C GLU A 128 -31.03 3.23 -7.38
N LEU A 129 -30.41 2.05 -7.21
CA LEU A 129 -30.75 0.85 -7.96
C LEU A 129 -32.23 0.46 -7.76
N ALA A 130 -32.71 0.42 -6.52
CA ALA A 130 -34.10 0.08 -6.23
C ALA A 130 -35.10 1.07 -6.87
N ALA A 131 -34.74 2.35 -6.97
CA ALA A 131 -35.56 3.36 -7.64
C ALA A 131 -35.59 3.16 -9.17
N LEU A 132 -34.47 2.75 -9.78
CA LEU A 132 -34.36 2.50 -11.21
C LEU A 132 -35.05 1.20 -11.63
N GLU A 133 -35.01 0.16 -10.79
CA GLU A 133 -35.69 -1.12 -11.07
C GLU A 133 -37.22 -0.99 -11.15
N ALA A 134 -37.80 0.07 -10.58
CA ALA A 134 -39.23 0.38 -10.71
C ALA A 134 -39.62 0.88 -12.12
N HIS A 135 -38.66 1.21 -13.00
CA HIS A 135 -38.90 1.77 -14.33
C HIS A 135 -38.29 0.87 -15.42
N ALA A 136 -39.15 0.28 -16.27
CA ALA A 136 -38.70 -0.66 -17.31
C ALA A 136 -37.69 -0.06 -18.31
N ASP A 137 -37.83 1.23 -18.63
CA ASP A 137 -36.93 1.93 -19.56
C ASP A 137 -35.54 2.22 -18.98
N ALA A 138 -35.35 2.05 -17.67
CA ALA A 138 -34.10 2.34 -16.96
C ALA A 138 -33.17 1.11 -16.81
N GLN A 139 -33.52 -0.04 -17.41
CA GLN A 139 -32.76 -1.29 -17.25
C GLN A 139 -31.25 -1.19 -17.55
N PRO A 140 -30.81 -0.53 -18.64
CA PRO A 140 -29.37 -0.42 -18.92
C PRO A 140 -28.60 0.30 -17.81
N VAL A 141 -29.23 1.27 -17.14
CA VAL A 141 -28.63 2.02 -16.03
C VAL A 141 -28.63 1.18 -14.75
N ALA A 142 -29.70 0.42 -14.51
CA ALA A 142 -29.78 -0.52 -13.39
C ALA A 142 -28.70 -1.61 -13.48
N ASP A 143 -28.42 -2.13 -14.67
CA ASP A 143 -27.35 -3.11 -14.92
C ASP A 143 -25.96 -2.56 -14.52
N ILE A 144 -25.67 -1.30 -14.89
CA ILE A 144 -24.41 -0.63 -14.53
C ILE A 144 -24.28 -0.47 -13.01
N LEU A 145 -25.36 -0.09 -12.32
CA LEU A 145 -25.34 0.03 -10.86
C LEU A 145 -25.17 -1.32 -10.16
N ARG A 146 -25.77 -2.40 -10.69
CA ARG A 146 -25.56 -3.75 -10.17
C ARG A 146 -24.10 -4.17 -10.28
N GLU A 147 -23.46 -3.93 -11.43
CA GLU A 147 -22.03 -4.22 -11.60
C GLU A 147 -21.17 -3.39 -10.65
N ARG A 148 -21.49 -2.10 -10.46
CA ARG A 148 -20.80 -1.24 -9.48
C ARG A 148 -20.93 -1.75 -8.05
N LEU A 149 -22.13 -2.17 -7.62
CA LEU A 149 -22.33 -2.76 -6.30
C LEU A 149 -21.54 -4.08 -6.14
N ALA A 150 -21.51 -4.92 -7.18
CA ALA A 150 -20.71 -6.14 -7.17
C ALA A 150 -19.20 -5.85 -7.09
N HIS A 151 -18.70 -4.82 -7.77
CA HIS A 151 -17.32 -4.35 -7.63
C HIS A 151 -17.04 -3.84 -6.21
N LEU A 152 -17.95 -3.07 -5.63
CA LEU A 152 -17.79 -2.55 -4.28
C LEU A 152 -17.73 -3.68 -3.24
N ALA A 153 -18.62 -4.67 -3.35
CA ALA A 153 -18.61 -5.85 -2.49
C ALA A 153 -17.30 -6.65 -2.62
N ARG A 154 -16.75 -6.77 -3.84
CA ARG A 154 -15.43 -7.37 -4.07
C ARG A 154 -14.31 -6.59 -3.37
N LEU A 155 -14.31 -5.25 -3.47
CA LEU A 155 -13.33 -4.39 -2.81
C LEU A 155 -13.41 -4.49 -1.28
N GLU A 156 -14.63 -4.53 -0.71
CA GLU A 156 -14.84 -4.74 0.72
C GLU A 156 -14.32 -6.10 1.19
N GLY A 157 -14.53 -7.15 0.39
CA GLY A 157 -13.98 -8.48 0.63
C GLY A 157 -12.45 -8.48 0.64
N LEU A 158 -11.82 -7.84 -0.35
CA LEU A 158 -10.36 -7.68 -0.41
C LEU A 158 -9.81 -6.91 0.79
N ARG A 159 -10.49 -5.85 1.22
CA ARG A 159 -10.12 -5.11 2.44
C ARG A 159 -10.17 -6.01 3.67
N ALA A 160 -11.26 -6.75 3.86
CA ALA A 160 -11.42 -7.63 5.01
C ALA A 160 -10.33 -8.72 5.05
N GLN A 161 -10.02 -9.30 3.89
CA GLN A 161 -8.96 -10.28 3.75
C GLN A 161 -7.59 -9.70 4.08
N ALA A 162 -7.22 -8.56 3.46
CA ALA A 162 -5.95 -7.89 3.70
C ALA A 162 -5.75 -7.52 5.18
N ARG A 163 -6.80 -7.04 5.84
CA ARG A 163 -6.78 -6.76 7.28
C ARG A 163 -6.56 -8.02 8.11
N ALA A 164 -7.27 -9.11 7.80
CA ALA A 164 -7.11 -10.37 8.50
C ALA A 164 -5.70 -10.97 8.31
N ASP A 165 -5.13 -10.82 7.12
CA ASP A 165 -3.76 -11.26 6.81
C ASP A 165 -2.71 -10.45 7.59
N LEU A 166 -2.87 -9.12 7.66
CA LEU A 166 -2.01 -8.25 8.46
C LEU A 166 -2.06 -8.60 9.96
N GLU A 167 -3.25 -8.81 10.51
CA GLU A 167 -3.43 -9.21 11.91
C GLU A 167 -2.80 -10.59 12.19
N ARG A 168 -2.97 -11.54 11.27
CA ARG A 168 -2.31 -12.86 11.37
C ARG A 168 -0.79 -12.75 11.32
N ALA A 169 -0.24 -11.89 10.46
CA ALA A 169 1.20 -11.66 10.39
C ALA A 169 1.75 -11.00 11.66
N LEU A 170 1.05 -10.01 12.22
CA LEU A 170 1.41 -9.39 13.50
C LEU A 170 1.37 -10.39 14.66
N ALA A 171 0.34 -11.23 14.73
CA ALA A 171 0.23 -12.27 15.76
C ALA A 171 1.40 -13.26 15.68
N ARG A 172 1.74 -13.71 14.47
CA ARG A 172 2.89 -14.62 14.26
C ARG A 172 4.23 -13.95 14.58
N ALA A 173 4.39 -12.66 14.27
CA ALA A 173 5.58 -11.90 14.66
C ALA A 173 5.74 -11.85 16.20
N GLY A 174 4.65 -11.63 16.94
CA GLY A 174 4.64 -11.66 18.40
C GLY A 174 4.94 -13.05 18.97
N GLU A 175 4.41 -14.10 18.36
CA GLU A 175 4.72 -15.49 18.71
C GLU A 175 6.22 -15.80 18.52
N LEU A 176 6.80 -15.39 17.39
CA LEU A 176 8.22 -15.56 17.10
C LEU A 176 9.10 -14.85 18.12
N ALA A 177 8.76 -13.60 18.50
CA ALA A 177 9.47 -12.88 19.54
C ALA A 177 9.44 -13.63 20.89
N THR A 178 8.30 -14.23 21.22
CA THR A 178 8.14 -15.03 22.43
C THR A 178 8.99 -16.29 22.38
N ARG A 179 8.97 -17.03 21.25
CA ARG A 179 9.78 -18.23 21.04
C ARG A 179 11.29 -17.94 21.10
N LEU A 180 11.75 -16.85 20.47
CA LEU A 180 13.15 -16.40 20.56
C LEU A 180 13.53 -16.06 22.00
N THR A 181 12.62 -15.43 22.74
CA THR A 181 12.83 -15.13 24.17
C THR A 181 12.88 -16.40 25.02
N LEU A 182 12.12 -17.44 24.68
CA LEU A 182 12.15 -18.73 25.37
C LEU A 182 13.44 -19.51 25.06
N LEU A 183 13.89 -19.52 23.81
CA LEU A 183 15.16 -20.15 23.40
C LEU A 183 16.35 -19.67 24.23
N ARG A 184 16.32 -18.38 24.60
CA ARG A 184 17.29 -17.78 25.51
C ARG A 184 17.41 -18.52 26.83
N TYR A 185 16.27 -18.89 27.44
CA TYR A 185 16.22 -19.58 28.72
C TYR A 185 16.62 -21.05 28.64
N GLU A 186 16.64 -21.63 27.45
CA GLU A 186 17.10 -23.01 27.22
C GLU A 186 18.64 -23.12 27.17
N GLY A 187 19.35 -21.98 27.18
CA GLY A 187 20.81 -21.89 27.30
C GLY A 187 21.54 -21.76 25.97
N ALA A 188 22.73 -21.12 26.03
CA ALA A 188 23.59 -20.86 24.88
C ALA A 188 24.28 -22.13 24.39
N THR A 189 23.56 -22.90 23.57
CA THR A 189 24.09 -24.07 22.86
C THR A 189 24.09 -23.81 21.37
N ALA A 190 24.97 -24.49 20.62
CA ALA A 190 24.96 -24.44 19.15
C ALA A 190 23.58 -24.83 18.56
N HIS A 191 22.80 -25.64 19.29
CA HIS A 191 21.43 -26.01 18.93
C HIS A 191 20.44 -24.84 19.03
N ALA A 192 20.65 -23.89 19.96
CA ALA A 192 19.82 -22.69 20.07
C ALA A 192 20.03 -21.73 18.90
N ALA A 193 21.26 -21.59 18.40
CA ALA A 193 21.55 -20.81 17.19
C ALA A 193 20.89 -21.40 15.94
N GLY A 194 20.94 -22.72 15.78
CA GLY A 194 20.24 -23.43 14.70
C GLY A 194 18.73 -23.21 14.73
N ARG A 195 18.10 -23.37 15.89
CA ARG A 195 16.66 -23.12 16.05
C ARG A 195 16.28 -21.66 15.86
N ALA A 196 17.12 -20.71 16.26
CA ALA A 196 16.88 -19.29 15.99
C ALA A 196 16.85 -19.00 14.48
N ARG A 197 17.76 -19.61 13.72
CA ARG A 197 17.79 -19.53 12.25
C ARG A 197 16.53 -20.13 11.63
N GLU A 198 16.14 -21.34 12.03
CA GLU A 198 14.89 -21.98 11.58
C GLU A 198 13.65 -21.13 11.89
N LEU A 199 13.58 -20.54 13.10
CA LEU A 199 12.49 -19.63 13.45
C LEU A 199 12.52 -18.37 12.57
N THR A 200 13.69 -17.85 12.21
CA THR A 200 13.78 -16.69 11.31
C THR A 200 13.51 -17.04 9.85
N ASP A 201 13.67 -18.29 9.42
CA ASP A 201 13.24 -18.72 8.08
C ASP A 201 11.72 -18.64 7.94
N THR A 202 10.97 -18.80 9.04
CA THR A 202 9.52 -18.57 9.01
C THR A 202 9.16 -17.10 8.73
N ILE A 203 10.08 -16.15 8.96
CA ILE A 203 9.88 -14.74 8.60
C ILE A 203 9.85 -14.57 7.09
N ASP A 204 10.72 -15.26 6.35
CA ASP A 204 10.75 -15.18 4.89
C ASP A 204 9.45 -15.73 4.30
N GLU A 205 8.90 -16.80 4.88
CA GLU A 205 7.58 -17.33 4.51
C GLU A 205 6.46 -16.30 4.79
N LEU A 206 6.50 -15.60 5.93
CA LEU A 206 5.54 -14.53 6.21
C LEU A 206 5.62 -13.39 5.20
N CYS A 207 6.84 -12.95 4.87
CA CYS A 207 7.05 -11.94 3.83
C CYS A 207 6.46 -12.40 2.50
N ARG A 208 6.68 -13.65 2.10
CA ARG A 208 6.12 -14.22 0.87
C ARG A 208 4.60 -14.23 0.86
N THR A 209 3.96 -14.66 1.95
CA THR A 209 2.49 -14.66 2.03
C THR A 209 1.90 -13.26 1.92
N LEU A 210 2.56 -12.24 2.48
CA LEU A 210 2.14 -10.84 2.36
C LEU A 210 2.37 -10.29 0.95
N GLU A 211 3.42 -10.73 0.26
CA GLU A 211 3.71 -10.37 -1.13
C GLU A 211 2.74 -11.04 -2.12
N GLU A 212 2.31 -12.27 -1.87
CA GLU A 212 1.33 -12.96 -2.72
C GLU A 212 -0.03 -12.27 -2.67
N VAL A 213 -0.47 -11.83 -1.49
CA VAL A 213 -1.66 -10.98 -1.31
C VAL A 213 -1.50 -9.64 -2.02
N ARG A 214 -0.26 -9.19 -2.24
CA ARG A 214 -0.02 -7.97 -3.02
C ARG A 214 -0.30 -8.16 -4.52
N ALA A 215 -0.02 -9.33 -5.06
CA ALA A 215 -0.13 -9.61 -6.50
C ALA A 215 -1.57 -9.95 -6.94
N ALA A 216 -2.42 -10.35 -5.99
CA ALA A 216 -3.86 -10.56 -6.20
C ALA A 216 -4.67 -9.24 -6.15
#